data_AF-A0A9X9PZZ8-F1
#
_entry.id   AF-A0A9X9PZZ8-F1
#
_cell.length_a   1.000
_cell.length_b   1.000
_cell.length_c   1.000
_cell.angle_alpha   90.00
_cell.angle_beta   90.00
_cell.angle_gamma   90.00
#
_symmetry.space_group_name_H-M   'P 1'
#
loop_
_entity.id
_entity.type
_entity.pdbx_description
1 polymer ?
#
loop_
_entity_poly.entity_id
_entity_poly.type
_entity_poly.pdbx_seq_one_letter_code
_entity_poly.pdbx_strand_id
1 'polypeptide(L)'
;MAARALRLLTTLLAVAAAASRAEVESEAGWDMAAPDLLFAEGTAAYARGDWAGVVLSMERALRSRAALRALRLRCRTRCAADLPWELDPGSSPSPAQSSGANALHDLRFFGGLLRRAACLRRCLGPPASHSLSEELELEFRKRSPYNYLQVAYFKINKLEKAVAAAHTFFVGNPEHMEMRQNLDYYQTMSGVKEADFKDLESKPHMHEFRLGVRLYSEEQPHEAVAHLEAALREYLVADAECRALCEGPYDYDGYNYLEYNADLFQAIADHYIQVLSCKQNCVTELASHPSREKPFEDFLPSHYNYLQFAYYNIGNYTQAIECAKTYLLFFPNDEVMNQNLAYYTAMLGEEAARSIGPREGT
;
A
#
# COMPACT_ATOMS: atom_id res chain seq x y z
N MET A 1 15.97 -41.81 9.36
CA MET A 1 15.91 -40.34 9.54
C MET A 1 14.87 -39.67 8.65
N ALA A 2 14.75 -40.04 7.37
CA ALA A 2 13.76 -39.47 6.43
C ALA A 2 12.28 -39.55 6.89
N ALA A 3 11.84 -40.67 7.49
CA ALA A 3 10.47 -40.82 7.96
C ALA A 3 10.09 -39.90 9.15
N ARG A 4 11.08 -39.48 9.95
CA ARG A 4 10.88 -38.53 11.05
C ARG A 4 10.78 -37.09 10.52
N ALA A 5 11.63 -36.74 9.55
CA ALA A 5 11.59 -35.45 8.87
C ALA A 5 10.27 -35.25 8.10
N LEU A 6 9.78 -36.28 7.41
CA LEU A 6 8.50 -36.21 6.68
C LEU A 6 7.31 -36.00 7.63
N ARG A 7 7.30 -36.68 8.79
CA ARG A 7 6.27 -36.48 9.82
C ARG A 7 6.30 -35.07 10.40
N LEU A 8 7.49 -34.53 10.68
CA LEU A 8 7.68 -33.16 11.14
C LEU A 8 7.19 -32.14 10.10
N LEU A 9 7.48 -32.35 8.82
CA LEU A 9 7.01 -31.48 7.73
C LEU A 9 5.49 -31.51 7.62
N THR A 10 4.87 -32.69 7.68
CA THR A 10 3.41 -32.83 7.63
C THR A 10 2.71 -32.21 8.84
N THR A 11 3.31 -32.29 10.03
CA THR A 11 2.77 -31.63 11.23
C THR A 11 2.91 -30.12 11.14
N LEU A 12 4.01 -29.60 10.61
CA LEU A 12 4.21 -28.16 10.41
C LEU A 12 3.23 -27.59 9.37
N LEU A 13 3.01 -28.31 8.26
CA LEU A 13 2.03 -27.95 7.24
C LEU A 13 0.58 -27.99 7.78
N ALA A 14 0.25 -28.98 8.61
CA ALA A 14 -1.07 -29.08 9.24
C ALA A 14 -1.30 -27.96 10.27
N VAL A 15 -0.27 -27.59 11.04
CA VAL A 15 -0.34 -26.46 11.99
C VAL A 15 -0.45 -25.13 11.26
N ALA A 16 0.29 -24.92 10.17
CA ALA A 16 0.17 -23.72 9.34
C ALA A 16 -1.21 -23.60 8.66
N ALA A 17 -1.78 -24.71 8.19
CA ALA A 17 -3.12 -24.75 7.61
C ALA A 17 -4.24 -24.55 8.65
N ALA A 18 -4.02 -24.96 9.91
CA ALA A 18 -4.94 -24.71 11.01
C ALA A 18 -4.86 -23.26 11.51
N ALA A 19 -3.65 -22.69 11.57
CA ALA A 19 -3.43 -21.28 11.93
C ALA A 19 -4.04 -20.33 10.89
N SER A 20 -3.88 -20.61 9.59
CA SER A 20 -4.49 -19.80 8.53
C SER A 20 -6.02 -19.91 8.50
N ARG A 21 -6.60 -21.08 8.84
CA ARG A 21 -8.05 -21.22 9.03
C ARG A 21 -8.54 -20.49 10.27
N ALA A 22 -7.80 -20.50 11.37
CA ALA A 22 -8.15 -19.76 12.58
C ALA A 22 -8.06 -18.23 12.40
N GLU A 23 -7.11 -17.74 11.61
CA GLU A 23 -7.03 -16.31 11.22
C GLU A 23 -8.21 -15.90 10.32
N VAL A 24 -8.60 -16.76 9.37
CA VAL A 24 -9.76 -16.53 8.49
C VAL A 24 -11.09 -16.65 9.24
N GLU A 25 -11.21 -17.58 10.20
CA GLU A 25 -12.40 -17.73 11.05
C GLU A 25 -12.50 -16.62 12.11
N SER A 26 -11.37 -16.03 12.54
CA SER A 26 -11.35 -14.86 13.43
C SER A 26 -11.82 -13.58 12.73
N GLU A 27 -11.71 -13.46 11.41
CA GLU A 27 -12.24 -12.32 10.65
C GLU A 27 -13.78 -12.39 10.45
N ALA A 28 -14.38 -13.58 10.56
CA ALA A 28 -15.77 -13.83 10.16
C ALA A 28 -16.82 -13.57 11.26
N GLY A 29 -16.42 -13.09 12.44
CA GLY A 29 -17.28 -13.07 13.64
C GLY A 29 -17.48 -11.73 14.32
N TRP A 30 -17.12 -10.60 13.71
CA TRP A 30 -17.38 -9.29 14.31
C TRP A 30 -18.58 -8.65 13.64
N ASP A 31 -19.55 -8.22 14.45
CA ASP A 31 -20.61 -7.33 14.02
C ASP A 31 -19.96 -6.01 13.58
N MET A 32 -19.61 -5.92 12.30
CA MET A 32 -18.85 -4.82 11.71
C MET A 32 -19.76 -3.61 11.57
N ALA A 33 -20.00 -2.94 12.70
CA ALA A 33 -20.65 -1.64 12.69
C ALA A 33 -19.92 -0.70 11.71
N ALA A 34 -20.72 0.06 10.95
CA ALA A 34 -20.20 0.97 9.94
C ALA A 34 -19.21 1.96 10.57
N PRO A 35 -18.06 2.24 9.93
CA PRO A 35 -17.10 3.20 10.46
C PRO A 35 -17.72 4.58 10.77
N ASP A 36 -18.71 5.02 9.99
CA ASP A 36 -19.44 6.29 10.15
C ASP A 36 -20.17 6.35 11.50
N LEU A 37 -20.90 5.27 11.83
CA LEU A 37 -21.63 5.19 13.10
C LEU A 37 -20.65 5.21 14.27
N LEU A 38 -19.57 4.43 14.19
CA LEU A 38 -18.55 4.35 15.23
C LEU A 38 -17.82 5.68 15.42
N PHE A 39 -17.51 6.38 14.32
CA PHE A 39 -16.89 7.71 14.40
C PHE A 39 -17.84 8.71 15.05
N ALA A 40 -19.13 8.74 14.65
CA ALA A 40 -20.15 9.61 15.24
C ALA A 40 -20.39 9.32 16.73
N GLU A 41 -20.41 8.05 17.14
CA GLU A 41 -20.47 7.66 18.55
C GLU A 41 -19.25 8.17 19.33
N GLY A 42 -18.06 8.06 18.74
CA GLY A 42 -16.82 8.55 19.34
C GLY A 42 -16.80 10.06 19.52
N THR A 43 -17.25 10.84 18.53
CA THR A 43 -17.34 12.30 18.65
C THR A 43 -18.41 12.71 19.66
N ALA A 44 -19.55 12.01 19.71
CA ALA A 44 -20.58 12.24 20.72
C ALA A 44 -20.10 11.90 22.13
N ALA A 45 -19.34 10.82 22.32
CA ALA A 45 -18.70 10.48 23.59
C ALA A 45 -17.69 11.55 24.01
N TYR A 46 -16.92 12.08 23.07
CA TYR A 46 -15.97 13.16 23.31
C TYR A 46 -16.66 14.42 23.82
N ALA A 47 -17.77 14.83 23.18
CA ALA A 47 -18.56 15.98 23.58
C ALA A 47 -19.13 15.86 25.01
N ARG A 48 -19.40 14.64 25.49
CA ARG A 48 -19.87 14.37 26.85
C ARG A 48 -18.76 14.13 27.88
N GLY A 49 -17.49 14.13 27.46
CA GLY A 49 -16.35 13.79 28.32
C GLY A 49 -16.27 12.31 28.72
N ASP A 50 -16.94 11.42 27.97
CA ASP A 50 -16.86 9.97 28.16
C ASP A 50 -15.62 9.41 27.47
N TRP A 51 -14.46 9.55 28.13
CA TRP A 51 -13.17 9.17 27.55
C TRP A 51 -13.05 7.68 27.23
N ALA A 52 -13.70 6.82 28.03
CA ALA A 52 -13.74 5.38 27.75
C ALA A 52 -14.56 5.08 26.50
N GLY A 53 -15.70 5.75 26.34
CA GLY A 53 -16.53 5.70 25.12
C GLY A 53 -15.77 6.17 23.88
N VAL A 54 -15.02 7.28 23.98
CA VAL A 54 -14.18 7.78 22.86
C VAL A 54 -13.18 6.71 22.42
N VAL A 55 -12.43 6.13 23.35
CA VAL A 55 -11.44 5.10 23.05
C VAL A 55 -12.09 3.90 22.38
N LEU A 56 -13.19 3.41 22.94
CA LEU A 56 -13.91 2.26 22.40
C LEU A 56 -14.37 2.52 20.96
N SER A 57 -15.07 3.63 20.73
CA SER A 57 -15.68 3.93 19.44
C SER A 57 -14.64 4.30 18.37
N MET A 58 -13.64 5.12 18.69
CA MET A 58 -12.60 5.52 17.74
C MET A 58 -11.68 4.36 17.34
N GLU A 59 -11.26 3.51 18.29
CA GLU A 59 -10.48 2.32 17.95
C GLU A 59 -11.29 1.34 17.09
N ARG A 60 -12.59 1.17 17.38
CA ARG A 60 -13.48 0.34 16.54
C ARG A 60 -13.65 0.95 15.15
N ALA A 61 -13.77 2.27 15.03
CA ALA A 61 -13.89 2.96 13.74
C ALA A 61 -12.64 2.72 12.87
N LEU A 62 -11.44 2.85 13.44
CA LEU A 62 -10.17 2.54 12.77
C LEU A 62 -10.09 1.08 12.30
N ARG A 63 -10.42 0.12 13.19
CA ARG A 63 -10.46 -1.30 12.84
C ARG A 63 -11.50 -1.62 11.76
N SER A 64 -12.68 -1.01 11.84
CA SER A 64 -13.75 -1.19 10.87
C SER A 64 -13.35 -0.67 9.48
N ARG A 65 -12.71 0.51 9.40
CA ARG A 65 -12.15 1.03 8.14
C ARG A 65 -11.06 0.12 7.57
N ALA A 66 -10.14 -0.37 8.41
CA ALA A 66 -9.08 -1.28 7.97
C ALA A 66 -9.65 -2.60 7.41
N ALA A 67 -10.64 -3.18 8.09
CA ALA A 67 -11.33 -4.38 7.62
C ALA A 67 -12.10 -4.15 6.31
N LEU A 68 -12.74 -2.98 6.15
CA LEU A 68 -13.39 -2.61 4.90
C LEU A 68 -12.38 -2.50 3.74
N ARG A 69 -11.23 -1.87 3.97
CA ARG A 69 -10.13 -1.83 2.99
C ARG A 69 -9.66 -3.24 2.64
N ALA A 70 -9.45 -4.09 3.64
CA ALA A 70 -9.01 -5.48 3.44
C ALA A 70 -10.03 -6.30 2.63
N LEU A 71 -11.34 -6.17 2.94
CA LEU A 71 -12.40 -6.80 2.16
C LEU A 71 -12.37 -6.35 0.69
N ARG A 72 -12.27 -5.04 0.44
CA ARG A 72 -12.18 -4.47 -0.91
C ARG A 72 -10.99 -5.05 -1.66
N LEU A 73 -9.81 -5.03 -1.04
CA LEU A 73 -8.58 -5.57 -1.62
C LEU A 73 -8.74 -7.05 -1.97
N ARG A 74 -9.15 -7.89 -1.03
CA ARG A 74 -9.36 -9.33 -1.26
C ARG A 74 -10.32 -9.60 -2.41
N CYS A 75 -11.45 -8.89 -2.45
CA CYS A 75 -12.44 -9.04 -3.52
C CYS A 75 -11.87 -8.63 -4.89
N ARG A 76 -11.18 -7.49 -4.95
CA ARG A 76 -10.60 -6.96 -6.19
C ARG A 76 -9.50 -7.84 -6.73
N THR A 77 -8.57 -8.27 -5.88
CA THR A 77 -7.48 -9.18 -6.25
C THR A 77 -8.02 -10.54 -6.70
N ARG A 78 -8.97 -11.12 -5.96
CA ARG A 78 -9.57 -12.41 -6.34
C ARG A 78 -10.32 -12.33 -7.67
N CYS A 79 -11.17 -11.33 -7.84
CA CYS A 79 -11.91 -11.16 -9.10
C CYS A 79 -10.99 -10.83 -10.28
N ALA A 80 -9.84 -10.19 -10.05
CA ALA A 80 -8.80 -10.01 -11.06
C ALA A 80 -8.18 -11.34 -11.49
N ALA A 81 -7.84 -12.20 -10.52
CA ALA A 81 -7.21 -13.49 -10.76
C ALA A 81 -8.17 -14.49 -11.42
N ASP A 82 -9.43 -14.52 -10.99
CA ASP A 82 -10.46 -15.42 -11.54
C ASP A 82 -10.91 -15.01 -12.95
N LEU A 83 -10.78 -13.73 -13.29
CA LEU A 83 -11.21 -13.14 -14.56
C LEU A 83 -10.10 -12.22 -15.13
N PRO A 84 -8.96 -12.79 -15.55
CA PRO A 84 -7.88 -12.00 -16.12
C PRO A 84 -8.34 -11.36 -17.43
N TRP A 85 -7.76 -10.20 -17.75
CA TRP A 85 -7.94 -9.61 -19.08
C TRP A 85 -7.30 -10.53 -20.11
N GLU A 86 -8.10 -11.10 -21.01
CA GLU A 86 -7.59 -11.81 -22.18
C GLU A 86 -6.95 -10.77 -23.12
N LEU A 87 -5.64 -10.58 -23.01
CA LEU A 87 -4.87 -9.89 -24.04
C LEU A 87 -4.69 -10.87 -25.19
N ASP A 88 -5.38 -10.63 -26.32
CA ASP A 88 -5.30 -11.50 -27.49
C ASP A 88 -3.86 -11.42 -28.07
N PRO A 89 -2.99 -12.43 -27.92
CA PRO A 89 -1.57 -12.32 -28.24
C PRO A 89 -1.30 -12.22 -29.75
N GLY A 90 -2.33 -12.41 -30.59
CA GLY A 90 -2.23 -12.56 -32.04
C GLY A 90 -2.93 -11.48 -32.86
N SER A 91 -3.53 -10.45 -32.25
CA SER A 91 -4.23 -9.41 -33.00
C SER A 91 -3.23 -8.37 -33.55
N SER A 92 -2.44 -8.76 -34.55
CA SER A 92 -1.84 -7.76 -35.42
C SER A 92 -3.00 -7.04 -36.13
N PRO A 93 -3.07 -5.69 -36.12
CA PRO A 93 -4.13 -4.96 -36.80
C PRO A 93 -3.94 -5.12 -38.32
N SER A 94 -4.46 -6.23 -38.84
CA SER A 94 -4.59 -6.47 -40.26
C SER A 94 -5.68 -5.54 -40.77
N PRO A 95 -5.45 -4.69 -41.79
CA PRO A 95 -6.46 -3.75 -42.31
C PRO A 95 -7.74 -4.40 -42.88
N ALA A 96 -7.80 -5.74 -42.92
CA ALA A 96 -8.86 -6.55 -43.48
C ALA A 96 -9.68 -7.33 -42.42
N GLN A 97 -9.73 -6.86 -41.16
CA GLN A 97 -10.66 -7.46 -40.20
C GLN A 97 -12.10 -7.14 -40.63
N SER A 98 -12.89 -8.20 -40.85
CA SER A 98 -14.31 -8.06 -41.19
C SER A 98 -15.04 -7.37 -40.02
N SER A 99 -16.11 -6.63 -40.33
CA SER A 99 -16.94 -5.97 -39.30
C SER A 99 -17.42 -6.93 -38.19
N GLY A 100 -17.59 -8.22 -38.54
CA GLY A 100 -17.94 -9.28 -37.59
C GLY A 100 -16.81 -9.68 -36.63
N ALA A 101 -15.54 -9.61 -37.05
CA ALA A 101 -14.40 -9.92 -36.17
C ALA A 101 -14.24 -8.85 -35.08
N ASN A 102 -14.42 -7.58 -35.44
CA ASN A 102 -14.37 -6.45 -34.50
C ASN A 102 -15.52 -6.54 -33.47
N ALA A 103 -16.73 -6.83 -33.92
CA ALA A 103 -17.87 -7.00 -33.02
C ALA A 103 -17.68 -8.15 -32.02
N LEU A 104 -17.05 -9.26 -32.43
CA LEU A 104 -16.73 -10.37 -31.55
C LEU A 104 -15.65 -10.01 -30.52
N HIS A 105 -14.64 -9.23 -30.90
CA HIS A 105 -13.62 -8.71 -29.99
C HIS A 105 -14.26 -7.80 -28.91
N ASP A 106 -15.10 -6.87 -29.33
CA ASP A 106 -15.80 -5.96 -28.41
C ASP A 106 -16.68 -6.75 -27.43
N LEU A 107 -17.43 -7.75 -27.91
CA LEU A 107 -18.25 -8.62 -27.05
C LEU A 107 -17.42 -9.40 -26.02
N ARG A 108 -16.22 -9.87 -26.39
CA ARG A 108 -15.32 -10.54 -25.44
C ARG A 108 -14.83 -9.59 -24.36
N PHE A 109 -14.39 -8.39 -24.76
CA PHE A 109 -13.93 -7.36 -23.84
C PHE A 109 -15.02 -6.92 -22.87
N PHE A 110 -16.18 -6.48 -23.38
CA PHE A 110 -17.31 -6.05 -22.55
C PHE A 110 -17.87 -7.22 -21.72
N GLY A 111 -17.88 -8.42 -22.27
CA GLY A 111 -18.24 -9.64 -21.52
C GLY A 111 -17.30 -9.93 -20.35
N GLY A 112 -15.99 -9.69 -20.52
CA GLY A 112 -15.00 -9.75 -19.43
C GLY A 112 -15.27 -8.71 -18.34
N LEU A 113 -15.48 -7.45 -18.75
CA LEU A 113 -15.80 -6.35 -17.84
C LEU A 113 -17.05 -6.63 -17.00
N LEU A 114 -18.15 -7.03 -17.64
CA LEU A 114 -19.42 -7.31 -16.95
C LEU A 114 -19.30 -8.49 -15.98
N ARG A 115 -18.55 -9.54 -16.35
CA ARG A 115 -18.25 -10.67 -15.45
C ARG A 115 -17.46 -10.21 -14.23
N ARG A 116 -16.46 -9.33 -14.42
CA ARG A 116 -15.63 -8.80 -13.33
C ARG A 116 -16.45 -7.93 -12.39
N ALA A 117 -17.31 -7.06 -12.92
CA ALA A 117 -18.25 -6.28 -12.14
C ALA A 117 -19.24 -7.16 -11.34
N ALA A 118 -19.76 -8.23 -11.94
CA ALA A 118 -20.64 -9.19 -11.26
C ALA A 118 -19.92 -9.94 -10.13
N CYS A 119 -18.65 -10.32 -10.32
CA CYS A 119 -17.81 -10.91 -9.29
C CYS A 119 -17.63 -9.96 -8.10
N LEU A 120 -17.25 -8.71 -8.35
CA LEU A 120 -17.05 -7.70 -7.32
C LEU A 120 -18.34 -7.46 -6.52
N ARG A 121 -19.48 -7.29 -7.19
CA ARG A 121 -20.78 -7.11 -6.52
C ARG A 121 -21.14 -8.29 -5.62
N ARG A 122 -20.86 -9.52 -6.07
CA ARG A 122 -21.11 -10.73 -5.27
C ARG A 122 -20.18 -10.82 -4.06
N CYS A 123 -18.91 -10.43 -4.22
CA CYS A 123 -17.91 -10.52 -3.17
C CYS A 123 -18.08 -9.45 -2.08
N LEU A 124 -18.33 -8.20 -2.49
CA LEU A 124 -18.48 -7.06 -1.57
C LEU A 124 -19.84 -7.06 -0.85
N GLY A 125 -20.85 -7.72 -1.42
CA GLY A 125 -22.20 -7.71 -0.86
C GLY A 125 -22.92 -6.36 -1.09
N PRO A 126 -23.96 -6.05 -0.29
CA PRO A 126 -24.75 -4.82 -0.45
C PRO A 126 -23.93 -3.53 -0.33
N PRO A 127 -24.18 -2.48 -1.15
CA PRO A 127 -23.42 -1.21 -1.13
C PRO A 127 -23.30 -0.54 0.24
N ALA A 128 -24.39 -0.54 1.02
CA ALA A 128 -24.46 0.14 2.32
C ALA A 128 -23.50 -0.41 3.38
N SER A 129 -23.02 -1.66 3.23
CA SER A 129 -22.08 -2.26 4.19
C SER A 129 -20.61 -1.93 3.89
N HIS A 130 -20.33 -1.25 2.77
CA HIS A 130 -18.97 -1.03 2.31
C HIS A 130 -18.73 0.34 1.67
N SER A 131 -19.62 1.31 1.86
CA SER A 131 -19.43 2.71 1.46
C SER A 131 -19.05 3.56 2.67
N LEU A 132 -18.07 4.45 2.50
CA LEU A 132 -17.75 5.52 3.44
C LEU A 132 -18.13 6.83 2.75
N SER A 133 -18.68 7.80 3.49
CA SER A 133 -18.85 9.15 2.94
C SER A 133 -17.50 9.76 2.60
N GLU A 134 -17.45 10.63 1.59
CA GLU A 134 -16.22 11.34 1.21
C GLU A 134 -15.67 12.19 2.37
N GLU A 135 -16.57 12.86 3.10
CA GLU A 135 -16.25 13.63 4.30
C GLU A 135 -15.54 12.78 5.35
N LEU A 136 -16.05 11.57 5.62
CA LEU A 136 -15.44 10.69 6.61
C LEU A 136 -14.13 10.08 6.11
N GLU A 137 -14.04 9.72 4.84
CA GLU A 137 -12.77 9.27 4.25
C GLU A 137 -11.69 10.35 4.39
N LEU A 138 -12.06 11.63 4.22
CA LEU A 138 -11.18 12.77 4.46
C LEU A 138 -10.75 12.87 5.95
N GLU A 139 -11.66 12.70 6.91
CA GLU A 139 -11.33 12.70 8.34
C GLU A 139 -10.31 11.61 8.68
N PHE A 140 -10.47 10.41 8.11
CA PHE A 140 -9.50 9.35 8.31
C PHE A 140 -8.17 9.60 7.57
N ARG A 141 -8.18 10.18 6.36
CA ARG A 141 -6.95 10.60 5.65
C ARG A 141 -6.17 11.66 6.44
N LYS A 142 -6.89 12.57 7.09
CA LYS A 142 -6.32 13.56 8.02
C LYS A 142 -5.94 12.97 9.37
N ARG A 143 -6.13 11.67 9.59
CA ARG A 143 -5.83 10.98 10.85
C ARG A 143 -6.60 11.57 12.05
N SER A 144 -7.75 12.21 11.83
CA SER A 144 -8.57 12.83 12.87
C SER A 144 -8.95 11.92 14.05
N PRO A 145 -9.22 10.60 13.88
CA PRO A 145 -9.47 9.71 15.03
C PRO A 145 -8.37 9.77 16.10
N TYR A 146 -7.11 9.94 15.70
CA TYR A 146 -5.99 9.99 16.62
C TYR A 146 -5.94 11.28 17.44
N ASN A 147 -6.49 12.39 16.92
CA ASN A 147 -6.66 13.62 17.69
C ASN A 147 -7.67 13.44 18.84
N TYR A 148 -8.74 12.68 18.62
CA TYR A 148 -9.67 12.31 19.69
C TYR A 148 -9.03 11.31 20.66
N LEU A 149 -8.36 10.28 20.13
CA LEU A 149 -7.73 9.23 20.94
C LEU A 149 -6.64 9.77 21.86
N GLN A 150 -5.81 10.72 21.41
CA GLN A 150 -4.72 11.24 22.25
C GLN A 150 -5.25 11.91 23.52
N VAL A 151 -6.31 12.73 23.40
CA VAL A 151 -6.96 13.36 24.55
C VAL A 151 -7.58 12.30 25.45
N ALA A 152 -8.34 11.36 24.86
CA ALA A 152 -9.03 10.34 25.64
C ALA A 152 -8.06 9.44 26.41
N TYR A 153 -6.98 8.96 25.76
CA TYR A 153 -5.93 8.18 26.42
C TYR A 153 -5.23 8.96 27.52
N PHE A 154 -4.94 10.24 27.29
CA PHE A 154 -4.35 11.10 28.31
C PHE A 154 -5.26 11.21 29.55
N LYS A 155 -6.56 11.45 29.35
CA LYS A 155 -7.55 11.57 30.42
C LYS A 155 -7.76 10.30 31.24
N ILE A 156 -7.47 9.12 30.67
CA ILE A 156 -7.53 7.82 31.38
C ILE A 156 -6.14 7.30 31.78
N ASN A 157 -5.13 8.17 31.81
CA ASN A 157 -3.76 7.86 32.25
C ASN A 157 -3.06 6.75 31.44
N LYS A 158 -3.33 6.65 30.14
CA LYS A 158 -2.62 5.75 29.20
C LYS A 158 -1.61 6.55 28.37
N LEU A 159 -0.57 7.06 29.03
CA LEU A 159 0.40 8.01 28.44
C LEU A 159 1.05 7.49 27.15
N GLU A 160 1.60 6.27 27.13
CA GLU A 160 2.21 5.69 25.91
C GLU A 160 1.27 5.77 24.70
N LYS A 161 0.00 5.38 24.89
CA LYS A 161 -0.99 5.42 23.80
C LYS A 161 -1.38 6.83 23.41
N ALA A 162 -1.43 7.76 24.37
CA ALA A 162 -1.70 9.17 24.10
C ALA A 162 -0.61 9.78 23.23
N VAL A 163 0.66 9.51 23.55
CA VAL A 163 1.83 9.99 22.79
C VAL A 163 1.84 9.40 21.38
N ALA A 164 1.61 8.08 21.24
CA ALA A 164 1.56 7.44 19.93
C ALA A 164 0.43 8.00 19.06
N ALA A 165 -0.77 8.23 19.62
CA ALA A 165 -1.89 8.83 18.88
C ALA A 165 -1.59 10.29 18.50
N ALA A 166 -1.04 11.09 19.41
CA ALA A 166 -0.66 12.47 19.13
C ALA A 166 0.39 12.55 18.01
N HIS A 167 1.42 11.70 18.07
CA HIS A 167 2.47 11.64 17.06
C HIS A 167 1.90 11.20 15.70
N THR A 168 1.04 10.17 15.68
CA THR A 168 0.35 9.70 14.46
C THR A 168 -0.44 10.82 13.79
N PHE A 169 -1.23 11.58 14.56
CA PHE A 169 -1.98 12.72 14.03
C PHE A 169 -1.05 13.83 13.51
N PHE A 170 -0.01 14.18 14.27
CA PHE A 170 0.94 15.24 13.89
C PHE A 170 1.71 14.91 12.61
N VAL A 171 2.11 13.66 12.40
CA VAL A 171 2.76 13.24 11.14
C VAL A 171 1.88 13.55 9.92
N GLY A 172 0.57 13.38 10.05
CA GLY A 172 -0.41 13.74 9.01
C GLY A 172 -0.76 15.22 8.92
N ASN A 173 -0.45 15.99 9.96
CA ASN A 173 -0.84 17.39 10.11
C ASN A 173 0.31 18.21 10.73
N PRO A 174 1.47 18.35 10.05
CA PRO A 174 2.69 18.93 10.62
C PRO A 174 2.54 20.42 11.01
N GLU A 175 1.58 21.12 10.40
CA GLU A 175 1.28 22.53 10.67
C GLU A 175 0.30 22.73 11.84
N HIS A 176 -0.18 21.66 12.48
CA HIS A 176 -1.11 21.76 13.61
C HIS A 176 -0.39 22.21 14.89
N MET A 177 -0.52 23.50 15.22
CA MET A 177 0.21 24.16 16.31
C MET A 177 -0.10 23.58 17.69
N GLU A 178 -1.36 23.32 18.00
CA GLU A 178 -1.78 22.77 19.29
C GLU A 178 -1.25 21.35 19.50
N MET A 179 -1.22 20.53 18.44
CA MET A 179 -0.66 19.19 18.55
C MET A 179 0.85 19.22 18.80
N ARG A 180 1.57 20.16 18.15
CA ARG A 180 3.00 20.37 18.40
C ARG A 180 3.25 20.68 19.88
N GLN A 181 2.47 21.60 20.47
CA GLN A 181 2.57 21.93 21.89
C GLN A 181 2.25 20.74 22.80
N ASN A 182 1.26 19.90 22.44
CA ASN A 182 0.95 18.69 23.19
C ASN A 182 2.12 17.69 23.17
N LEU A 183 2.78 17.51 22.02
CA LEU A 183 3.95 16.64 21.88
C LEU A 183 5.13 17.18 22.70
N ASP A 184 5.42 18.48 22.63
CA ASP A 184 6.46 19.13 23.44
C ASP A 184 6.17 18.92 24.94
N TYR A 185 4.91 19.06 25.36
CA TYR A 185 4.50 18.78 26.73
C TYR A 185 4.73 17.30 27.11
N TYR A 186 4.31 16.36 26.27
CA TYR A 186 4.51 14.92 26.52
C TYR A 186 5.99 14.54 26.66
N GLN A 187 6.90 15.16 25.90
CA GLN A 187 8.34 14.93 26.02
C GLN A 187 8.88 15.28 27.42
N THR A 188 8.24 16.21 28.14
CA THR A 188 8.66 16.61 29.49
C THR A 188 8.07 15.74 30.60
N MET A 189 7.12 14.86 30.28
CA MET A 189 6.42 14.05 31.28
C MET A 189 7.24 12.85 31.74
N SER A 190 7.30 12.63 33.06
CA SER A 190 7.91 11.43 33.62
C SER A 190 7.18 10.17 33.17
N GLY A 191 7.92 9.20 32.64
CA GLY A 191 7.38 7.92 32.19
C GLY A 191 7.10 7.84 30.69
N VAL A 192 7.19 8.96 29.96
CA VAL A 192 7.20 8.97 28.49
C VAL A 192 8.61 8.65 28.00
N LYS A 193 8.70 7.78 26.99
CA LYS A 193 9.95 7.36 26.35
C LYS A 193 9.96 7.80 24.90
N GLU A 194 11.16 7.92 24.32
CA GLU A 194 11.32 8.20 22.89
C GLU A 194 10.59 7.18 22.01
N ALA A 195 10.59 5.90 22.40
CA ALA A 195 9.88 4.83 21.70
C ALA A 195 8.34 4.98 21.67
N ASP A 196 7.77 5.85 22.49
CA ASP A 196 6.32 6.11 22.52
C ASP A 196 5.89 7.02 21.35
N PHE A 197 6.83 7.79 20.77
CA PHE A 197 6.63 8.66 19.61
C PHE A 197 6.66 7.86 18.30
N LYS A 198 5.71 6.94 18.15
CA LYS A 198 5.57 6.10 16.95
C LYS A 198 4.38 6.53 16.09
N ASP A 199 4.58 6.50 14.78
CA ASP A 199 3.47 6.64 13.82
C ASP A 199 2.76 5.30 13.67
N LEU A 200 1.51 5.21 14.15
CA LEU A 200 0.68 4.01 14.09
C LEU A 200 0.19 3.70 12.67
N GLU A 201 0.31 4.65 11.74
CA GLU A 201 -0.02 4.47 10.32
C GLU A 201 1.22 4.54 9.43
N SER A 202 2.40 4.23 9.98
CA SER A 202 3.63 4.16 9.18
C SER A 202 3.50 3.10 8.09
N LYS A 203 3.80 3.46 6.84
CA LYS A 203 3.79 2.52 5.71
C LYS A 203 5.05 1.64 5.76
N PRO A 204 4.95 0.29 5.75
CA PRO A 204 6.10 -0.60 5.92
C PRO A 204 7.24 -0.33 4.94
N HIS A 205 6.94 -0.20 3.64
CA HIS A 205 7.95 0.06 2.61
C HIS A 205 8.74 1.34 2.86
N MET A 206 8.07 2.39 3.33
CA MET A 206 8.68 3.69 3.61
C MET A 206 9.51 3.64 4.90
N HIS A 207 9.05 2.91 5.91
CA HIS A 207 9.79 2.70 7.15
C HIS A 207 11.11 2.00 6.88
N GLU A 208 11.06 0.85 6.21
CA GLU A 208 12.21 0.05 5.83
C GLU A 208 13.18 0.83 4.94
N PHE A 209 12.66 1.57 3.95
CA PHE A 209 13.49 2.38 3.06
C PHE A 209 14.29 3.43 3.83
N ARG A 210 13.62 4.21 4.70
CA ARG A 210 14.28 5.27 5.48
C ARG A 210 15.31 4.72 6.47
N LEU A 211 15.02 3.56 7.07
CA LEU A 211 15.96 2.89 7.95
C LEU A 211 17.18 2.37 7.17
N GLY A 212 16.97 1.71 6.03
CA GLY A 212 18.04 1.24 5.16
C GLY A 212 18.95 2.37 4.65
N VAL A 213 18.37 3.49 4.22
CA VAL A 213 19.14 4.68 3.80
C VAL A 213 19.96 5.28 4.95
N ARG A 214 19.39 5.32 6.17
CA ARG A 214 20.12 5.79 7.36
C ARG A 214 21.31 4.89 7.67
N LEU A 215 21.10 3.58 7.76
CA LEU A 215 22.15 2.61 8.03
C LEU A 215 23.26 2.65 6.96
N TYR A 216 22.88 2.83 5.70
CA TYR A 216 23.85 3.03 4.62
C TYR A 216 24.70 4.29 4.85
N SER A 217 24.07 5.41 5.25
CA SER A 217 24.75 6.68 5.55
C SER A 217 25.62 6.61 6.80
N GLU A 218 25.30 5.71 7.74
CA GLU A 218 26.08 5.40 8.95
C GLU A 218 27.15 4.32 8.69
N GLU A 219 27.48 4.03 7.42
CA GLU A 219 28.52 3.07 7.01
C GLU A 219 28.27 1.63 7.51
N GLN A 220 27.00 1.23 7.63
CA GLN A 220 26.57 -0.13 8.02
C GLN A 220 25.91 -0.85 6.82
N PRO A 221 26.66 -1.17 5.75
CA PRO A 221 26.08 -1.65 4.49
C PRO A 221 25.44 -3.04 4.60
N HIS A 222 25.94 -3.91 5.49
CA HIS A 222 25.33 -5.23 5.72
C HIS A 222 23.90 -5.13 6.27
N GLU A 223 23.68 -4.27 7.26
CA GLU A 223 22.34 -4.04 7.83
C GLU A 223 21.45 -3.25 6.86
N ALA A 224 22.03 -2.27 6.17
CA ALA A 224 21.33 -1.49 5.16
C ALA A 224 20.74 -2.37 4.04
N VAL A 225 21.49 -3.35 3.52
CA VAL A 225 20.98 -4.29 2.50
C VAL A 225 19.71 -4.99 2.97
N ALA A 226 19.68 -5.48 4.21
CA ALA A 226 18.52 -6.21 4.72
C ALA A 226 17.25 -5.35 4.73
N HIS A 227 17.37 -4.10 5.20
CA HIS A 227 16.26 -3.15 5.24
C HIS A 227 15.86 -2.63 3.87
N LEU A 228 16.81 -2.35 2.97
CA LEU A 228 16.51 -1.90 1.60
C LEU A 228 15.82 -2.99 0.76
N GLU A 229 16.22 -4.27 0.94
CA GLU A 229 15.53 -5.40 0.31
C GLU A 229 14.12 -5.61 0.89
N ALA A 230 13.95 -5.43 2.20
CA ALA A 230 12.62 -5.44 2.82
C ALA A 230 11.76 -4.30 2.25
N ALA A 231 12.32 -3.09 2.14
CA ALA A 231 11.63 -1.94 1.58
C ALA A 231 11.13 -2.20 0.15
N LEU A 232 11.97 -2.79 -0.70
CA LEU A 232 11.59 -3.10 -2.08
C LEU A 232 10.48 -4.15 -2.15
N ARG A 233 10.55 -5.22 -1.34
CA ARG A 233 9.48 -6.24 -1.28
C ARG A 233 8.16 -5.64 -0.80
N GLU A 234 8.19 -4.87 0.27
CA GLU A 234 7.00 -4.20 0.80
C GLU A 234 6.45 -3.15 -0.17
N TYR A 235 7.31 -2.47 -0.94
CA TYR A 235 6.88 -1.53 -1.98
C TYR A 235 6.06 -2.23 -3.06
N LEU A 236 6.52 -3.38 -3.56
CA LEU A 236 5.82 -4.14 -4.60
C LEU A 236 4.46 -4.66 -4.11
N VAL A 237 4.39 -5.11 -2.86
CA VAL A 237 3.12 -5.46 -2.21
C VAL A 237 2.19 -4.23 -2.17
N ALA A 238 2.68 -3.10 -1.67
CA ALA A 238 1.89 -1.89 -1.55
C ALA A 238 1.42 -1.34 -2.92
N ASP A 239 2.23 -1.46 -3.98
CA ASP A 239 1.86 -1.11 -5.35
C ASP A 239 0.77 -2.01 -5.90
N ALA A 240 0.91 -3.33 -5.75
CA ALA A 240 -0.11 -4.27 -6.15
C ALA A 240 -1.45 -4.01 -5.42
N GLU A 241 -1.40 -3.72 -4.12
CA GLU A 241 -2.58 -3.38 -3.33
C GLU A 241 -3.23 -2.07 -3.77
N CYS A 242 -2.44 -1.00 -3.97
CA CYS A 242 -2.93 0.28 -4.45
C CYS A 242 -3.63 0.12 -5.80
N ARG A 243 -2.97 -0.56 -6.75
CA ARG A 243 -3.49 -0.78 -8.10
C ARG A 243 -4.76 -1.63 -8.09
N ALA A 244 -4.83 -2.65 -7.24
CA ALA A 244 -6.06 -3.42 -7.06
C ALA A 244 -7.20 -2.54 -6.55
N LEU A 245 -6.91 -1.64 -5.60
CA LEU A 245 -7.90 -0.76 -4.98
C LEU A 245 -8.41 0.38 -5.88
N CYS A 246 -7.77 0.64 -7.02
CA CYS A 246 -8.26 1.57 -8.02
C CYS A 246 -9.55 1.12 -8.73
N GLU A 247 -9.89 -0.17 -8.67
CA GLU A 247 -11.07 -0.69 -9.37
C GLU A 247 -12.34 -0.53 -8.53
N GLY A 248 -13.11 0.53 -8.74
CA GLY A 248 -14.29 0.84 -7.94
C GLY A 248 -15.44 1.43 -8.75
N PRO A 249 -16.47 1.95 -8.08
CA PRO A 249 -17.46 2.81 -8.72
C PRO A 249 -16.78 4.00 -9.41
N TYR A 250 -17.35 4.45 -10.52
CA TYR A 250 -16.95 5.73 -11.11
C TYR A 250 -17.23 6.85 -10.12
N ASP A 251 -16.24 7.71 -9.92
CA ASP A 251 -16.36 8.87 -9.03
C ASP A 251 -16.64 10.09 -9.91
N TYR A 252 -17.83 10.65 -9.77
CA TYR A 252 -18.24 11.80 -10.56
C TYR A 252 -17.61 13.05 -9.95
N ASP A 253 -16.69 13.67 -10.67
CA ASP A 253 -16.13 14.94 -10.26
C ASP A 253 -17.28 15.96 -10.06
N GLY A 254 -17.38 16.51 -8.84
CA GLY A 254 -18.63 16.89 -8.17
C GLY A 254 -19.55 17.94 -8.82
N TYR A 255 -19.20 18.47 -9.98
CA TYR A 255 -20.03 19.40 -10.76
C TYR A 255 -20.60 18.80 -12.06
N ASN A 256 -20.12 17.64 -12.50
CA ASN A 256 -20.46 17.09 -13.81
C ASN A 256 -21.60 16.06 -13.80
N TYR A 257 -22.05 15.56 -12.64
CA TYR A 257 -23.06 14.48 -12.61
C TYR A 257 -24.40 14.88 -13.26
N LEU A 258 -24.86 16.12 -13.08
CA LEU A 258 -26.12 16.60 -13.64
C LEU A 258 -26.03 16.90 -15.16
N GLU A 259 -24.82 17.09 -15.68
CA GLU A 259 -24.55 17.37 -17.11
C GLU A 259 -23.99 16.14 -17.86
N TYR A 260 -23.77 15.04 -17.14
CA TYR A 260 -23.17 13.82 -17.69
C TYR A 260 -24.18 13.04 -18.54
N ASN A 261 -24.17 13.32 -19.84
CA ASN A 261 -24.94 12.59 -20.86
C ASN A 261 -24.00 11.77 -21.74
N ALA A 262 -23.41 10.71 -21.18
CA ALA A 262 -22.57 9.77 -21.91
C ALA A 262 -23.39 8.58 -22.44
N ASP A 263 -23.09 8.15 -23.67
CA ASP A 263 -23.52 6.83 -24.12
C ASP A 263 -22.75 5.71 -23.40
N LEU A 264 -23.13 4.45 -23.65
CA LEU A 264 -22.51 3.29 -22.99
C LEU A 264 -20.99 3.21 -23.22
N PHE A 265 -20.52 3.53 -24.43
CA PHE A 265 -19.10 3.43 -24.77
C PHE A 265 -18.31 4.55 -24.11
N GLN A 266 -18.85 5.77 -24.12
CA GLN A 266 -18.28 6.91 -23.41
C GLN A 266 -18.20 6.62 -21.90
N ALA A 267 -19.27 6.12 -21.30
CA ALA A 267 -19.29 5.77 -19.88
C ALA A 267 -18.26 4.71 -19.48
N ILE A 268 -18.05 3.70 -20.32
CA ILE A 268 -17.03 2.69 -20.08
C ILE A 268 -15.63 3.29 -20.25
N ALA A 269 -15.40 4.07 -21.31
CA ALA A 269 -14.12 4.71 -21.56
C ALA A 269 -13.72 5.65 -20.41
N ASP A 270 -14.62 6.54 -19.98
CA ASP A 270 -14.41 7.46 -18.87
C ASP A 270 -14.05 6.70 -17.58
N HIS A 271 -14.79 5.62 -17.29
CA HIS A 271 -14.51 4.77 -16.15
C HIS A 271 -13.11 4.15 -16.19
N TYR A 272 -12.68 3.62 -17.34
CA TYR A 272 -11.34 3.06 -17.48
C TYR A 272 -10.25 4.12 -17.41
N ILE A 273 -10.48 5.32 -17.94
CA ILE A 273 -9.54 6.44 -17.80
C ILE A 273 -9.33 6.76 -16.33
N GLN A 274 -10.40 6.82 -15.52
CA GLN A 274 -10.28 7.00 -14.07
C GLN A 274 -9.46 5.87 -13.42
N VAL A 275 -9.78 4.61 -13.71
CA VAL A 275 -9.07 3.46 -13.12
C VAL A 275 -7.59 3.46 -13.50
N LEU A 276 -7.26 3.73 -14.77
CA LEU A 276 -5.88 3.78 -15.25
C LEU A 276 -5.13 4.98 -14.65
N SER A 277 -5.77 6.15 -14.56
CA SER A 277 -5.20 7.33 -13.90
C SER A 277 -4.87 7.04 -12.44
N CYS A 278 -5.79 6.41 -11.69
CA CYS A 278 -5.54 5.97 -10.32
C CYS A 278 -4.34 5.00 -10.23
N LYS A 279 -4.31 3.97 -11.10
CA LYS A 279 -3.23 2.98 -11.12
C LYS A 279 -1.87 3.61 -11.43
N GLN A 280 -1.84 4.59 -12.32
CA GLN A 280 -0.62 5.35 -12.64
C GLN A 280 -0.17 6.20 -11.45
N ASN A 281 -1.10 6.76 -10.69
CA ASN A 281 -0.82 7.60 -9.53
C ASN A 281 -0.34 6.81 -8.29
N CYS A 282 -0.48 5.48 -8.26
CA CYS A 282 0.01 4.65 -7.15
C CYS A 282 1.50 4.86 -6.86
N VAL A 283 2.35 5.04 -7.88
CA VAL A 283 3.78 5.31 -7.71
C VAL A 283 4.00 6.61 -6.91
N THR A 284 3.23 7.66 -7.24
CA THR A 284 3.25 8.94 -6.53
C THR A 284 2.72 8.81 -5.10
N GLU A 285 1.63 8.07 -4.90
CA GLU A 285 1.04 7.86 -3.57
C GLU A 285 1.97 7.08 -2.63
N LEU A 286 2.67 6.07 -3.15
CA LEU A 286 3.63 5.28 -2.40
C LEU A 286 4.92 6.04 -2.09
N ALA A 287 5.30 6.97 -2.97
CA ALA A 287 6.40 7.91 -2.74
C ALA A 287 5.99 9.10 -1.84
N SER A 288 4.71 9.26 -1.50
CA SER A 288 4.24 10.37 -0.67
C SER A 288 4.38 10.04 0.82
N HIS A 289 4.82 11.04 1.59
CA HIS A 289 4.86 10.96 3.05
C HIS A 289 4.08 12.14 3.64
N PRO A 290 3.17 11.93 4.62
CA PRO A 290 2.28 13.00 5.08
C PRO A 290 2.98 14.25 5.64
N SER A 291 4.20 14.11 6.14
CA SER A 291 5.02 15.22 6.63
C SER A 291 5.84 15.96 5.55
N ARG A 292 5.60 15.69 4.26
CA ARG A 292 6.32 16.30 3.13
C ARG A 292 5.31 16.89 2.15
N GLU A 293 5.60 18.09 1.66
CA GLU A 293 4.78 18.75 0.63
C GLU A 293 4.87 18.00 -0.71
N LYS A 294 6.07 17.51 -1.06
CA LYS A 294 6.31 16.78 -2.30
C LYS A 294 6.68 15.32 -2.04
N PRO A 295 6.18 14.39 -2.88
CA PRO A 295 6.63 13.00 -2.90
C PRO A 295 8.15 12.90 -3.08
N PHE A 296 8.73 11.76 -2.69
CA PHE A 296 10.11 11.46 -3.03
C PHE A 296 10.25 11.30 -4.55
N GLU A 297 11.16 12.06 -5.14
CA GLU A 297 11.52 11.91 -6.56
C GLU A 297 12.19 10.56 -6.78
N ASP A 298 11.86 9.91 -7.90
CA ASP A 298 12.45 8.64 -8.33
C ASP A 298 12.51 7.59 -7.22
N PHE A 299 11.44 7.50 -6.42
CA PHE A 299 11.42 6.71 -5.19
C PHE A 299 11.75 5.24 -5.43
N LEU A 300 11.09 4.60 -6.40
CA LEU A 300 11.39 3.20 -6.77
C LEU A 300 12.81 3.05 -7.35
N PRO A 301 13.25 3.84 -8.36
CA PRO A 301 14.65 3.82 -8.81
C PRO A 301 15.67 3.99 -7.66
N SER A 302 15.37 4.84 -6.68
CA SER A 302 16.26 5.09 -5.54
C SER A 302 16.51 3.84 -4.70
N HIS A 303 15.55 2.90 -4.61
CA HIS A 303 15.78 1.61 -3.93
C HIS A 303 16.94 0.87 -4.59
N TYR A 304 16.92 0.75 -5.93
CA TYR A 304 17.98 0.09 -6.69
C TYR A 304 19.31 0.85 -6.62
N ASN A 305 19.27 2.19 -6.60
CA ASN A 305 20.48 3.00 -6.46
C ASN A 305 21.17 2.79 -5.10
N TYR A 306 20.41 2.75 -3.99
CA TYR A 306 20.99 2.45 -2.68
C TYR A 306 21.45 0.99 -2.59
N LEU A 307 20.65 0.05 -3.10
CA LEU A 307 21.00 -1.37 -3.08
C LEU A 307 22.28 -1.67 -3.86
N GLN A 308 22.47 -1.09 -5.05
CA GLN A 308 23.69 -1.36 -5.83
C GLN A 308 24.96 -0.93 -5.07
N PHE A 309 24.95 0.23 -4.41
CA PHE A 309 26.08 0.67 -3.60
C PHE A 309 26.25 -0.18 -2.34
N ALA A 310 25.16 -0.51 -1.65
CA ALA A 310 25.22 -1.32 -0.44
C ALA A 310 25.76 -2.73 -0.74
N TYR A 311 25.33 -3.36 -1.83
CA TYR A 311 25.86 -4.64 -2.29
C TYR A 311 27.31 -4.58 -2.72
N TYR A 312 27.71 -3.50 -3.41
CA TYR A 312 29.10 -3.26 -3.75
C TYR A 312 29.99 -3.19 -2.49
N ASN A 313 29.57 -2.43 -1.46
CA ASN A 313 30.34 -2.25 -0.23
C ASN A 313 30.55 -3.55 0.55
N ILE A 314 29.68 -4.54 0.38
CA ILE A 314 29.83 -5.88 0.99
C ILE A 314 30.45 -6.92 0.04
N GLY A 315 30.94 -6.49 -1.13
CA GLY A 315 31.61 -7.35 -2.13
C GLY A 315 30.67 -8.24 -2.95
N ASN A 316 29.36 -8.01 -2.93
CA ASN A 316 28.39 -8.79 -3.70
C ASN A 316 28.15 -8.15 -5.08
N TYR A 317 29.11 -8.30 -5.99
CA TYR A 317 29.05 -7.72 -7.34
C TYR A 317 27.90 -8.27 -8.19
N THR A 318 27.48 -9.52 -7.98
CA THR A 318 26.35 -10.10 -8.71
C THR A 318 25.07 -9.29 -8.48
N GLN A 319 24.75 -9.02 -7.21
CA GLN A 319 23.57 -8.24 -6.84
C GLN A 319 23.74 -6.75 -7.16
N ALA A 320 24.95 -6.20 -7.03
CA ALA A 320 25.23 -4.83 -7.44
C ALA A 320 24.98 -4.60 -8.95
N ILE A 321 25.42 -5.53 -9.81
CA ILE A 321 25.16 -5.50 -11.26
C ILE A 321 23.66 -5.61 -11.55
N GLU A 322 22.96 -6.52 -10.88
CA GLU A 322 21.53 -6.73 -11.06
C GLU A 322 20.73 -5.46 -10.72
N CYS A 323 21.01 -4.82 -9.58
CA CYS A 323 20.38 -3.57 -9.16
C CYS A 323 20.75 -2.41 -10.12
N ALA A 324 22.01 -2.28 -10.54
CA ALA A 324 22.43 -1.25 -11.49
C ALA A 324 21.73 -1.39 -12.85
N LYS A 325 21.63 -2.60 -13.39
CA LYS A 325 20.87 -2.87 -14.63
C LYS A 325 19.39 -2.55 -14.47
N THR A 326 18.81 -2.84 -13.31
CA THR A 326 17.41 -2.52 -13.01
C THR A 326 17.17 -1.02 -12.96
N TYR A 327 18.05 -0.27 -12.31
CA TYR A 327 18.01 1.20 -12.30
C TYR A 327 18.09 1.79 -13.72
N LEU A 328 18.97 1.26 -14.57
CA LEU A 328 19.14 1.71 -15.95
C LEU A 328 17.92 1.44 -16.84
N LEU A 329 16.94 0.61 -16.42
CA LEU A 329 15.65 0.52 -17.10
C LEU A 329 14.84 1.82 -16.98
N PHE A 330 15.02 2.56 -15.89
CA PHE A 330 14.36 3.86 -15.66
C PHE A 330 15.16 4.99 -16.28
N PHE A 331 16.49 4.95 -16.16
CA PHE A 331 17.40 5.99 -16.65
C PHE A 331 18.53 5.42 -17.51
N PRO A 332 18.26 5.04 -18.78
CA PRO A 332 19.25 4.35 -19.63
C PRO A 332 20.54 5.14 -19.87
N ASN A 333 20.44 6.48 -19.84
CA ASN A 333 21.52 7.41 -20.13
C ASN A 333 22.23 7.95 -18.87
N ASP A 334 21.98 7.38 -17.69
CA ASP A 334 22.66 7.81 -16.46
C ASP A 334 24.15 7.42 -16.55
N GLU A 335 25.01 8.42 -16.76
CA GLU A 335 26.44 8.20 -16.96
C GLU A 335 27.11 7.59 -15.72
N VAL A 336 26.69 7.99 -14.52
CA VAL A 336 27.28 7.53 -13.26
C VAL A 336 26.92 6.06 -13.04
N MET A 337 25.66 5.69 -13.24
CA MET A 337 25.24 4.29 -13.10
C MET A 337 25.88 3.39 -14.16
N ASN A 338 26.04 3.87 -15.39
CA ASN A 338 26.75 3.12 -16.43
C ASN A 338 28.23 2.87 -16.08
N GLN A 339 28.90 3.86 -15.49
CA GLN A 339 30.28 3.71 -14.98
C GLN A 339 30.35 2.71 -13.83
N ASN A 340 29.41 2.77 -12.88
CA ASN A 340 29.31 1.81 -11.76
C ASN A 340 29.10 0.39 -12.29
N LEU A 341 28.18 0.20 -13.24
CA LEU A 341 27.92 -1.09 -13.86
C LEU A 341 29.17 -1.66 -14.55
N ALA A 342 29.90 -0.84 -15.31
CA ALA A 342 31.15 -1.26 -15.94
C ALA A 342 32.20 -1.68 -14.90
N TYR A 343 32.32 -0.92 -13.80
CA TYR A 343 33.22 -1.25 -12.70
C TYR A 343 32.86 -2.58 -12.03
N TYR A 344 31.59 -2.79 -11.66
CA TYR A 344 31.14 -4.05 -11.03
C TYR A 344 31.31 -5.25 -11.98
N THR A 345 31.04 -5.05 -13.27
CA THR A 345 31.25 -6.05 -14.33
C THR A 345 32.72 -6.47 -14.40
N ALA A 346 33.64 -5.50 -14.38
CA ALA A 346 35.08 -5.79 -14.39
C ALA A 346 35.55 -6.53 -13.13
N MET A 347 35.01 -6.18 -11.95
CA MET A 347 35.33 -6.84 -10.68
C MET A 347 34.82 -8.28 -10.60
N LEU A 348 33.62 -8.55 -11.14
CA LEU A 348 33.05 -9.90 -11.18
C LEU A 348 33.64 -10.78 -12.31
N GLY A 349 34.00 -10.14 -13.43
CA GLY A 349 34.40 -10.79 -14.67
C GLY A 349 33.30 -10.75 -15.73
N GLU A 350 33.67 -10.32 -16.94
CA GLU A 350 32.78 -10.10 -18.09
C GLU A 350 31.88 -11.30 -18.42
N GLU A 351 32.42 -12.52 -18.41
CA GLU A 351 31.65 -13.71 -18.74
C GLU A 351 30.55 -14.02 -17.71
N ALA A 352 30.86 -13.88 -16.42
CA ALA A 352 29.90 -14.09 -15.34
C ALA A 352 28.84 -12.99 -15.29
N ALA A 353 29.22 -11.75 -15.61
CA ALA A 353 28.32 -10.61 -15.61
C ALA A 353 27.32 -10.61 -16.78
N ARG A 354 27.64 -11.24 -17.90
CA ARG A 354 26.76 -11.34 -19.09
C ARG A 354 25.44 -12.05 -18.80
N SER A 355 25.44 -13.05 -17.92
CA SER A 355 24.23 -13.79 -17.57
C SER A 355 23.32 -13.08 -16.55
N ILE A 356 23.77 -11.98 -15.95
CA ILE A 356 23.00 -11.24 -14.95
C ILE A 356 22.08 -10.26 -15.68
N GLY A 357 20.77 -10.46 -15.60
CA GLY A 357 19.77 -9.52 -16.11
C GLY A 357 19.47 -8.39 -15.13
N PRO A 358 18.62 -7.41 -15.51
CA PRO A 358 17.88 -6.63 -14.52
C PRO A 358 16.94 -7.56 -13.72
N ARG A 359 16.55 -7.14 -12.52
CA ARG A 359 15.56 -7.86 -11.71
C ARG A 359 14.22 -7.89 -12.44
N GLU A 360 13.74 -9.09 -12.70
CA GLU A 360 12.34 -9.32 -13.07
C GLU A 360 11.50 -9.28 -11.79
N GLY A 361 10.35 -8.61 -11.82
CA GLY A 361 9.51 -8.43 -10.63
C GLY A 361 9.12 -9.78 -10.03
N THR A 362 9.66 -10.10 -8.85
CA THR A 362 9.29 -11.28 -8.05
C THR A 362 8.14 -10.97 -7.11
#